data_AF-A0A127EQ92-F1
#
_entry.id   AF-A0A127EQ92-F1
#
_cell.length_a   1.000
_cell.length_b   1.000
_cell.length_c   1.000
_cell.angle_alpha   90.00
_cell.angle_beta   90.00
_cell.angle_gamma   90.00
#
_symmetry.space_group_name_H-M   'P 1'
#
loop_
_entity.id
_entity.type
_entity.pdbx_description
1 polymer ?
#
loop_
_entity_poly.entity_id
_entity_poly.type
_entity_poly.pdbx_seq_one_letter_code
_entity_poly.pdbx_strand_id
1 'polypeptide(L)'
;MAFIRSLPMVGLLRSHVDEASPGSVIDLQAREVKAAFDESAASLVGVRDLAAASMIRLESGEATIRPIIETWSILKPEFQRQAKKARETVAISRSNFTGMEGVRVREMLDGTICNPGEIQERMQRLFDDLSRDIGSRGDARIQNPDLAAAGFIMDVRRMGGNPVNARQFGLALLKAQGVDETEIDDDTTVDDVGRLAQFRRHLEIVNRSVGLPWPELKARVSMERLPSTVIGNAIEQFRPDTKRWNGSDLNDRYLATLAAYADITFVDKRTHEALTQAHRKLPALAPILRRIEKTGDYTAITGQLHGNLSPN
;
A
#
# COMPACT_ATOMS: atom_id res chain seq x y z
N MET A 1 7.28 1.23 -24.06
CA MET A 1 8.19 2.39 -24.19
C MET A 1 7.98 3.19 -25.47
N ALA A 2 7.83 2.55 -26.65
CA ALA A 2 7.56 3.27 -27.90
C ALA A 2 6.34 4.22 -27.83
N PHE A 3 5.25 3.77 -27.20
CA PHE A 3 4.06 4.61 -27.00
C PHE A 3 4.33 5.89 -26.20
N ILE A 4 4.91 5.76 -24.99
CA ILE A 4 5.22 6.93 -24.15
C ILE A 4 6.19 7.85 -24.88
N ARG A 5 7.21 7.29 -25.54
CA ARG A 5 8.20 8.04 -26.33
C ARG A 5 7.56 8.90 -27.43
N SER A 6 6.49 8.41 -28.07
CA SER A 6 5.80 9.14 -29.14
C SER A 6 4.86 10.24 -28.65
N LEU A 7 4.60 10.34 -27.33
CA LEU A 7 3.69 11.36 -26.82
C LEU A 7 4.35 12.74 -26.83
N PRO A 8 3.68 13.77 -27.36
CA PRO A 8 4.21 15.14 -27.39
C PRO A 8 4.37 15.71 -25.98
N MET A 9 3.56 15.23 -25.03
CA MET A 9 3.55 15.67 -23.65
C MET A 9 3.16 14.52 -22.72
N VAL A 10 3.86 14.43 -21.59
CA VAL A 10 3.66 13.45 -20.52
C VAL A 10 3.72 14.18 -19.18
N GLY A 11 2.77 13.87 -18.31
CA GLY A 11 2.79 14.31 -16.91
C GLY A 11 3.62 13.36 -16.06
N LEU A 12 4.61 13.90 -15.34
CA LEU A 12 5.41 13.18 -14.37
C LEU A 12 5.11 13.69 -12.98
N LEU A 13 5.07 12.78 -12.00
CA LEU A 13 5.13 13.19 -10.60
C LEU A 13 6.46 13.93 -10.38
N ARG A 14 6.41 15.03 -9.65
CA ARG A 14 7.62 15.76 -9.23
C ARG A 14 8.24 15.04 -8.02
N SER A 15 9.54 14.74 -8.06
CA SER A 15 10.23 14.23 -6.86
C SER A 15 10.36 15.31 -5.79
N HIS A 16 10.44 14.91 -4.52
CA HIS A 16 10.88 15.76 -3.40
C HIS A 16 12.40 15.79 -3.22
N VAL A 17 13.12 14.84 -3.83
CA VAL A 17 14.58 14.69 -3.66
C VAL A 17 15.35 15.34 -4.80
N ASP A 18 14.89 15.14 -6.03
CA ASP A 18 15.57 15.65 -7.24
C ASP A 18 14.55 16.11 -8.28
N GLU A 19 14.48 17.42 -8.53
CA GLU A 19 13.56 18.00 -9.51
C GLU A 19 13.78 17.47 -10.93
N ALA A 20 14.98 16.98 -11.27
CA ALA A 20 15.26 16.41 -12.59
C ALA A 20 14.69 14.99 -12.74
N SER A 21 14.43 14.27 -11.65
CA SER A 21 14.00 12.88 -11.67
C SER A 21 12.48 12.72 -11.53
N PRO A 22 11.85 11.74 -12.24
CA PRO A 22 10.46 11.40 -12.00
C PRO A 22 10.23 10.99 -10.54
N GLY A 23 9.22 11.57 -9.92
CA GLY A 23 8.73 11.19 -8.61
C GLY A 23 8.04 9.82 -8.62
N SER A 24 7.98 9.23 -7.45
CA SER A 24 7.34 7.96 -7.14
C SER A 24 6.00 8.18 -6.43
N VAL A 25 5.30 7.09 -6.11
CA VAL A 25 4.09 7.15 -5.27
C VAL A 25 4.38 7.75 -3.88
N ILE A 26 5.60 7.61 -3.36
CA ILE A 26 6.01 8.21 -2.09
C ILE A 26 5.99 9.74 -2.19
N ASP A 27 6.36 10.30 -3.34
CA ASP A 27 6.34 11.76 -3.57
C ASP A 27 4.91 12.30 -3.71
N LEU A 28 3.98 11.50 -4.23
CA LEU A 28 2.56 11.80 -4.18
C LEU A 28 2.06 11.83 -2.74
N GLN A 29 2.37 10.78 -1.98
CA GLN A 29 1.96 10.64 -0.58
C GLN A 29 2.56 11.72 0.31
N ALA A 30 3.80 12.13 0.03
CA ALA A 30 4.46 13.25 0.70
C ALA A 30 3.69 14.56 0.55
N ARG A 31 3.14 14.82 -0.64
CA ARG A 31 2.32 16.01 -0.90
C ARG A 31 0.99 15.95 -0.16
N GLU A 32 0.33 14.79 -0.16
CA GLU A 32 -0.90 14.60 0.61
C GLU A 32 -0.66 14.80 2.11
N VAL A 33 0.40 14.20 2.64
CA VAL A 33 0.79 14.33 4.05
C VAL A 33 1.10 15.78 4.40
N LYS A 34 1.89 16.47 3.57
CA LYS A 34 2.22 17.87 3.78
C LYS A 34 0.97 18.75 3.75
N ALA A 35 0.09 18.55 2.77
CA ALA A 35 -1.18 19.29 2.68
C ALA A 35 -2.08 19.03 3.90
N ALA A 36 -2.23 17.77 4.34
CA ALA A 36 -3.03 17.43 5.51
C ALA A 36 -2.44 17.97 6.82
N PHE A 37 -1.12 18.09 6.90
CA PHE A 37 -0.41 18.64 8.05
C PHE A 37 -0.50 20.17 8.14
N ASP A 38 -0.23 20.86 7.02
CA ASP A 38 -0.24 22.32 6.93
C ASP A 38 -1.67 22.86 7.12
N GLU A 39 -2.65 22.21 6.48
CA GLU A 39 -4.06 22.57 6.56
C GLU A 39 -4.85 21.51 7.36
N SER A 40 -4.73 21.54 8.69
CA SER A 40 -5.35 20.54 9.58
C SER A 40 -6.88 20.42 9.47
N ALA A 41 -7.57 21.48 9.03
CA ALA A 41 -9.02 21.50 8.82
C ALA A 41 -9.44 21.05 7.41
N ALA A 42 -8.49 20.85 6.47
CA ALA A 42 -8.81 20.46 5.11
C ALA A 42 -9.50 19.09 5.08
N SER A 43 -10.62 19.02 4.35
CA SER A 43 -11.29 17.76 4.04
C SER A 43 -10.43 16.89 3.13
N LEU A 44 -10.81 15.63 2.95
CA LEU A 44 -10.19 14.71 1.99
C LEU A 44 -10.06 15.31 0.58
N VAL A 45 -11.08 16.05 0.13
CA VAL A 45 -11.10 16.77 -1.15
C VAL A 45 -10.13 17.96 -1.13
N GLY A 46 -10.11 18.72 -0.02
CA GLY A 46 -9.18 19.84 0.15
C GLY A 46 -7.72 19.38 0.12
N VAL A 47 -7.39 18.27 0.79
CA VAL A 47 -6.04 17.67 0.77
C VAL A 47 -5.66 17.25 -0.65
N ARG A 48 -6.57 16.61 -1.39
CA ARG A 48 -6.35 16.27 -2.81
C ARG A 48 -6.01 17.51 -3.63
N ASP A 49 -6.81 18.57 -3.52
CA ASP A 49 -6.65 19.77 -4.36
C ASP A 49 -5.34 20.51 -4.04
N LEU A 50 -5.00 20.62 -2.76
CA LEU A 50 -3.72 21.17 -2.30
C LEU A 50 -2.54 20.34 -2.78
N ALA A 51 -2.61 19.01 -2.67
CA ALA A 51 -1.56 18.12 -3.14
C ALA A 51 -1.38 18.21 -4.67
N ALA A 52 -2.48 18.30 -5.43
CA ALA A 52 -2.48 18.34 -6.88
C ALA A 52 -1.78 19.59 -7.46
N ALA A 53 -1.90 20.73 -6.78
CA ALA A 53 -1.42 22.04 -7.25
C ALA A 53 0.05 22.06 -7.70
N SER A 54 0.90 21.23 -7.10
CA SER A 54 2.33 21.14 -7.39
C SER A 54 2.82 19.70 -7.58
N MET A 55 1.92 18.79 -7.96
CA MET A 55 2.25 17.36 -8.10
C MET A 55 2.88 17.02 -9.44
N ILE A 56 2.37 17.61 -10.52
CA ILE A 56 2.70 17.21 -11.88
C ILE A 56 3.67 18.22 -12.51
N ARG A 57 4.66 17.71 -13.24
CA ARG A 57 5.44 18.47 -14.23
C ARG A 57 5.21 17.88 -15.60
N LEU A 58 5.32 18.70 -16.63
CA LEU A 58 5.08 18.30 -18.01
C LEU A 58 6.41 18.25 -18.77
N GLU A 59 6.64 17.15 -19.47
CA GLU A 59 7.81 16.95 -20.33
C GLU A 59 7.41 16.20 -21.61
N SER A 60 8.30 16.14 -22.60
CA SER A 60 8.06 15.28 -23.77
C SER A 60 8.25 13.81 -23.43
N GLY A 61 7.54 12.94 -24.15
CA GLY A 61 7.70 11.50 -24.02
C GLY A 61 9.13 11.02 -24.28
N GLU A 62 9.81 11.64 -25.24
CA GLU A 62 11.23 11.41 -25.55
C GLU A 62 12.13 11.70 -24.35
N ALA A 63 11.98 12.89 -23.75
CA ALA A 63 12.77 13.31 -22.61
C ALA A 63 12.55 12.41 -21.39
N THR A 64 11.31 11.97 -21.18
CA THR A 64 10.94 11.06 -20.09
C THR A 64 11.59 9.68 -20.23
N ILE A 65 11.57 9.10 -21.43
CA ILE A 65 11.96 7.70 -21.65
C ILE A 65 13.48 7.53 -21.81
N ARG A 66 14.18 8.52 -22.37
CA ARG A 66 15.60 8.44 -22.67
C ARG A 66 16.47 8.01 -21.47
N PRO A 67 16.38 8.64 -20.27
CA PRO A 67 17.19 8.24 -19.12
C PRO A 67 16.93 6.80 -18.67
N ILE A 68 15.67 6.34 -18.79
CA ILE A 68 15.28 4.97 -18.39
C ILE A 68 15.91 3.95 -19.34
N ILE A 69 15.91 4.21 -20.64
CA ILE A 69 16.55 3.32 -21.64
C ILE A 69 18.06 3.25 -21.40
N GLU A 70 18.70 4.41 -21.21
CA GLU A 70 20.15 4.50 -21.02
C GLU A 70 20.63 3.78 -19.76
N THR A 71 19.81 3.75 -18.71
CA THR A 71 20.13 3.11 -17.43
C THR A 71 19.46 1.74 -17.23
N TRP A 72 18.69 1.25 -18.20
CA TRP A 72 17.86 0.05 -18.05
C TRP A 72 18.63 -1.19 -17.62
N SER A 73 19.83 -1.41 -18.19
CA SER A 73 20.69 -2.55 -17.84
C SER A 73 21.11 -2.54 -16.37
N ILE A 74 21.29 -1.36 -15.80
CA ILE A 74 21.68 -1.14 -14.39
C ILE A 74 20.45 -1.31 -13.48
N LEU A 75 19.28 -0.81 -13.89
CA LEU A 75 18.06 -0.85 -13.08
C LEU A 75 17.34 -2.21 -13.11
N LYS A 76 17.50 -2.99 -14.18
CA LYS A 76 16.78 -4.25 -14.39
C LYS A 76 16.95 -5.25 -13.23
N PRO A 77 18.17 -5.52 -12.70
CA PRO A 77 18.33 -6.44 -11.57
C PRO A 77 17.60 -5.96 -10.31
N GLU A 78 17.59 -4.66 -10.08
CA GLU A 78 16.89 -4.04 -8.95
C GLU A 78 15.37 -4.26 -9.06
N PHE A 79 14.78 -3.97 -10.22
CA PHE A 79 13.35 -4.19 -10.46
C PHE A 79 12.97 -5.67 -10.36
N GLN A 80 13.84 -6.58 -10.81
CA GLN A 80 13.61 -8.02 -10.64
C GLN A 80 13.61 -8.44 -9.17
N ARG A 81 14.53 -7.88 -8.37
CA ARG A 81 14.57 -8.12 -6.92
C ARG A 81 13.34 -7.56 -6.22
N GLN A 82 12.93 -6.33 -6.55
CA GLN A 82 11.71 -5.72 -6.01
C GLN A 82 10.46 -6.50 -6.40
N ALA A 83 10.37 -6.98 -7.65
CA ALA A 83 9.27 -7.84 -8.10
C ALA A 83 9.23 -9.19 -7.39
N LYS A 84 10.39 -9.76 -6.99
CA LYS A 84 10.43 -10.95 -6.12
C LYS A 84 9.85 -10.62 -4.74
N LYS A 85 10.34 -9.55 -4.10
CA LYS A 85 9.86 -9.14 -2.78
C LYS A 85 8.36 -8.80 -2.77
N ALA A 86 7.86 -8.11 -3.80
CA ALA A 86 6.44 -7.78 -3.94
C ALA A 86 5.56 -9.04 -3.99
N ARG A 87 6.00 -10.10 -4.68
CA ARG A 87 5.28 -11.38 -4.71
C ARG A 87 5.18 -12.00 -3.31
N GLU A 88 6.29 -12.04 -2.59
CA GLU A 88 6.34 -12.55 -1.21
C GLU A 88 5.46 -11.72 -0.28
N THR A 89 5.57 -10.39 -0.34
CA THR A 89 4.74 -9.46 0.44
C THR A 89 3.25 -9.67 0.18
N VAL A 90 2.83 -9.74 -1.09
CA VAL A 90 1.42 -9.97 -1.43
C VAL A 90 0.95 -11.33 -0.91
N ALA A 91 1.74 -12.38 -1.08
CA ALA A 91 1.36 -13.71 -0.62
C ALA A 91 1.22 -13.81 0.91
N ILE A 92 2.14 -13.18 1.65
CA ILE A 92 2.10 -13.15 3.12
C ILE A 92 0.93 -12.28 3.61
N SER A 93 0.80 -11.06 3.09
CA SER A 93 -0.24 -10.11 3.52
C SER A 93 -1.67 -10.62 3.32
N ARG A 94 -1.87 -11.54 2.37
CA ARG A 94 -3.20 -12.12 2.08
C ARG A 94 -3.47 -13.43 2.75
N SER A 95 -2.45 -14.03 3.34
CA SER A 95 -2.64 -15.25 4.10
C SER A 95 -3.25 -14.87 5.45
N ASN A 96 -4.42 -15.43 5.75
CA ASN A 96 -5.00 -15.37 7.09
C ASN A 96 -4.46 -16.53 7.96
N PHE A 97 -3.17 -16.86 7.82
CA PHE A 97 -2.52 -17.95 8.57
C PHE A 97 -2.57 -17.74 10.09
N THR A 98 -2.77 -16.50 10.55
CA THR A 98 -2.89 -16.22 11.99
C THR A 98 -4.31 -16.48 12.50
N GLY A 99 -5.35 -16.34 11.67
CA GLY A 99 -6.74 -16.45 12.09
C GLY A 99 -7.16 -15.38 13.11
N MET A 100 -6.39 -14.30 13.26
CA MET A 100 -6.61 -13.27 14.30
C MET A 100 -7.47 -12.10 13.79
N GLU A 101 -7.99 -12.18 12.57
CA GLU A 101 -8.93 -11.21 12.03
C GLU A 101 -10.17 -11.11 12.95
N GLY A 102 -10.43 -9.90 13.47
CA GLY A 102 -11.57 -9.64 14.35
C GLY A 102 -11.37 -9.98 15.83
N VAL A 103 -10.22 -10.54 16.23
CA VAL A 103 -9.90 -10.75 17.65
C VAL A 103 -9.70 -9.39 18.31
N ARG A 104 -10.32 -9.17 19.48
CA ARG A 104 -10.17 -7.92 20.24
C ARG A 104 -8.82 -7.87 20.94
N VAL A 105 -8.19 -6.70 20.92
CA VAL A 105 -6.85 -6.51 21.50
C VAL A 105 -6.87 -6.72 23.02
N ARG A 106 -7.94 -6.30 23.72
CA ARG A 106 -8.06 -6.50 25.17
C ARG A 106 -8.07 -7.98 25.56
N GLU A 107 -8.76 -8.82 24.79
CA GLU A 107 -8.77 -10.28 25.01
C GLU A 107 -7.36 -10.88 24.89
N MET A 108 -6.52 -10.33 24.02
CA MET A 108 -5.12 -10.74 23.91
C MET A 108 -4.26 -10.24 25.08
N LEU A 109 -4.47 -9.00 25.54
CA LEU A 109 -3.73 -8.41 26.64
C LEU A 109 -4.01 -9.11 27.98
N ASP A 110 -5.23 -9.59 28.16
CA ASP A 110 -5.67 -10.31 29.37
C ASP A 110 -5.35 -11.81 29.32
N GLY A 111 -4.81 -12.29 28.20
CA GLY A 111 -4.42 -13.69 28.02
C GLY A 111 -3.20 -14.10 28.87
N THR A 112 -2.93 -15.40 28.92
CA THR A 112 -1.74 -15.96 29.58
C THR A 112 -0.61 -16.19 28.58
N ILE A 113 0.64 -15.96 28.99
CA ILE A 113 1.80 -16.37 28.19
C ILE A 113 1.81 -17.90 28.08
N CYS A 114 1.84 -18.39 26.85
CA CYS A 114 2.06 -19.81 26.57
C CYS A 114 3.44 -20.25 27.05
N ASN A 115 3.56 -21.49 27.52
CA ASN A 115 4.88 -22.02 27.85
C ASN A 115 5.76 -22.11 26.58
N PRO A 116 7.11 -22.18 26.71
CA PRO A 116 8.00 -22.17 25.54
C PRO A 116 7.72 -23.28 24.52
N GLY A 117 7.30 -24.46 24.96
CA GLY A 117 6.94 -25.58 24.07
C GLY A 117 5.70 -25.28 23.23
N GLU A 118 4.65 -24.75 23.87
CA GLU A 118 3.43 -24.29 23.19
C GLU A 118 3.70 -23.15 22.21
N ILE A 119 4.60 -22.22 22.56
CA ILE A 119 5.02 -21.15 21.64
C ILE A 119 5.69 -21.75 20.41
N GLN A 120 6.60 -22.71 20.60
CA GLN A 120 7.29 -23.37 19.51
C GLN A 120 6.33 -24.13 18.58
N GLU A 121 5.39 -24.88 19.15
CA GLU A 121 4.34 -25.59 18.40
C GLU A 121 3.41 -24.63 17.65
N ARG A 122 3.00 -23.52 18.28
CA ARG A 122 2.19 -22.49 17.61
C ARG A 122 2.96 -21.85 16.45
N MET A 123 4.23 -21.52 16.66
CA MET A 123 5.08 -20.96 15.60
C MET A 123 5.29 -21.92 14.44
N GLN A 124 5.39 -23.23 14.72
CA GLN A 124 5.47 -24.24 13.67
C GLN A 124 4.15 -24.33 12.88
N ARG A 125 3.00 -24.30 13.57
CA ARG A 125 1.69 -24.26 12.90
C ARG A 125 1.52 -23.05 12.00
N LEU A 126 1.88 -21.85 12.48
CA LEU A 126 1.85 -20.63 11.68
C LEU A 126 2.75 -20.74 10.44
N PHE A 127 3.93 -21.35 10.58
CA PHE A 127 4.81 -21.62 9.45
C PHE A 127 4.17 -22.58 8.44
N ASP A 128 3.62 -23.72 8.89
CA ASP A 128 3.02 -24.74 8.03
C ASP A 128 1.81 -24.19 7.27
N ASP A 129 0.97 -23.40 7.95
CA ASP A 129 -0.22 -22.77 7.37
C ASP A 129 0.17 -21.68 6.35
N LEU A 130 1.13 -20.82 6.69
CA LEU A 130 1.62 -19.79 5.76
C LEU A 130 2.28 -20.41 4.52
N SER A 131 3.11 -21.45 4.69
CA SER A 131 3.73 -22.13 3.54
C SER A 131 2.68 -22.75 2.62
N ARG A 132 1.65 -23.38 3.19
CA ARG A 132 0.53 -23.96 2.44
C ARG A 132 -0.24 -22.90 1.65
N ASP A 133 -0.51 -21.75 2.26
CA ASP A 133 -1.18 -20.63 1.60
C ASP A 133 -0.35 -20.06 0.46
N ILE A 134 0.95 -19.83 0.68
CA ILE A 134 1.87 -19.34 -0.36
C ILE A 134 1.95 -20.35 -1.52
N GLY A 135 2.06 -21.66 -1.25
CA GLY A 135 2.15 -22.68 -2.30
C GLY A 135 0.86 -22.82 -3.11
N SER A 136 -0.29 -22.83 -2.43
CA SER A 136 -1.60 -23.06 -3.06
C SER A 136 -2.16 -21.82 -3.75
N ARG A 137 -2.02 -20.65 -3.14
CA ARG A 137 -2.65 -19.39 -3.58
C ARG A 137 -1.64 -18.29 -3.94
N GLY A 138 -0.41 -18.33 -3.44
CA GLY A 138 0.62 -17.34 -3.79
C GLY A 138 0.96 -17.30 -5.28
N ASP A 139 1.69 -16.25 -5.70
CA ASP A 139 2.13 -16.06 -7.08
C ASP A 139 2.94 -17.28 -7.56
N ALA A 140 2.58 -17.83 -8.72
CA ALA A 140 3.19 -19.05 -9.26
C ALA A 140 4.72 -18.95 -9.50
N ARG A 141 5.26 -17.72 -9.52
CA ARG A 141 6.69 -17.47 -9.68
C ARG A 141 7.45 -17.50 -8.35
N ILE A 142 6.79 -17.71 -7.21
CA ILE A 142 7.45 -18.00 -5.93
C ILE A 142 7.91 -19.45 -5.98
N GLN A 143 9.23 -19.65 -6.10
CA GLN A 143 9.81 -20.99 -6.32
C GLN A 143 9.83 -21.85 -5.06
N ASN A 144 9.98 -21.24 -3.89
CA ASN A 144 10.11 -21.94 -2.62
C ASN A 144 9.22 -21.28 -1.55
N PRO A 145 7.96 -21.76 -1.40
CA PRO A 145 7.03 -21.29 -0.38
C PRO A 145 7.58 -21.41 1.04
N ASP A 146 8.24 -22.54 1.36
CA ASP A 146 8.82 -22.79 2.68
C ASP A 146 9.89 -21.75 3.04
N LEU A 147 10.76 -21.40 2.09
CA LEU A 147 11.80 -20.40 2.32
C LEU A 147 11.20 -19.01 2.57
N ALA A 148 10.13 -18.64 1.84
CA ALA A 148 9.44 -17.38 2.03
C ALA A 148 8.74 -17.31 3.40
N ALA A 149 8.03 -18.38 3.78
CA ALA A 149 7.39 -18.50 5.08
C ALA A 149 8.42 -18.49 6.23
N ALA A 150 9.51 -19.26 6.10
CA ALA A 150 10.57 -19.34 7.11
C ALA A 150 11.22 -17.97 7.35
N GLY A 151 11.51 -17.22 6.28
CA GLY A 151 12.07 -15.88 6.38
C GLY A 151 11.18 -14.95 7.21
N PHE A 152 9.87 -14.96 6.93
CA PHE A 152 8.91 -14.16 7.68
C PHE A 152 8.79 -14.59 9.16
N ILE A 153 8.65 -15.89 9.42
CA ILE A 153 8.53 -16.43 10.79
C ILE A 153 9.79 -16.15 11.62
N MET A 154 10.97 -16.20 10.99
CA MET A 154 12.22 -15.80 11.65
C MET A 154 12.22 -14.33 12.05
N ASP A 155 11.72 -13.44 11.20
CA ASP A 155 11.61 -12.02 11.53
C ASP A 155 10.60 -11.78 12.67
N VAL A 156 9.47 -12.49 12.68
CA VAL A 156 8.51 -12.47 13.79
C VAL A 156 9.15 -12.93 15.10
N ARG A 157 9.93 -14.02 15.08
CA ARG A 157 10.65 -14.51 16.26
C ARG A 157 11.68 -13.53 16.78
N ARG A 158 12.36 -12.78 15.90
CA ARG A 158 13.32 -11.74 16.32
C ARG A 158 12.64 -10.57 17.01
N MET A 159 11.39 -10.27 16.65
CA MET A 159 10.59 -9.22 17.28
C MET A 159 9.99 -9.68 18.61
N GLY A 160 9.63 -10.96 18.73
CA GLY A 160 9.15 -11.56 19.97
C GLY A 160 10.29 -11.84 20.95
N GLY A 161 10.54 -10.92 21.88
CA GLY A 161 11.48 -11.15 23.00
C GLY A 161 11.01 -12.26 23.95
N ASN A 162 11.64 -12.36 25.14
CA ASN A 162 11.21 -13.27 26.21
C ASN A 162 10.33 -12.51 27.23
N PRO A 163 9.00 -12.50 27.09
CA PRO A 163 8.15 -11.75 28.00
C PRO A 163 7.97 -12.42 29.35
N VAL A 164 7.85 -11.60 30.40
CA VAL A 164 7.53 -12.03 31.77
C VAL A 164 6.02 -12.05 32.02
N ASN A 165 5.25 -11.18 31.36
CA ASN A 165 3.78 -11.19 31.39
C ASN A 165 3.16 -10.78 30.03
N ALA A 166 1.98 -11.32 29.69
CA ALA A 166 1.35 -11.16 28.38
C ALA A 166 0.94 -9.71 28.10
N ARG A 167 0.36 -9.03 29.09
CA ARG A 167 -0.05 -7.63 29.00
C ARG A 167 1.10 -6.69 28.70
N GLN A 168 2.18 -6.77 29.48
CA GLN A 168 3.39 -5.97 29.33
C GLN A 168 4.07 -6.24 27.99
N PHE A 169 4.06 -7.50 27.54
CA PHE A 169 4.56 -7.85 26.21
C PHE A 169 3.70 -7.26 25.09
N GLY A 170 2.39 -7.42 25.18
CA GLY A 170 1.44 -6.88 24.20
C GLY A 170 1.54 -5.37 24.11
N LEU A 171 1.59 -4.67 25.25
CA LEU A 171 1.78 -3.22 25.30
C LEU A 171 3.15 -2.79 24.76
N ALA A 172 4.22 -3.53 25.05
CA ALA A 172 5.54 -3.25 24.50
C ALA A 172 5.56 -3.44 22.97
N LEU A 173 4.88 -4.46 22.46
CA LEU A 173 4.74 -4.72 21.03
C LEU A 173 3.93 -3.61 20.35
N LEU A 174 2.78 -3.24 20.91
CA LEU A 174 1.95 -2.13 20.43
C LEU A 174 2.77 -0.84 20.34
N LYS A 175 3.49 -0.51 21.42
CA LYS A 175 4.36 0.68 21.46
C LYS A 175 5.50 0.61 20.44
N ALA A 176 6.09 -0.57 20.23
CA ALA A 176 7.10 -0.79 19.19
C ALA A 176 6.54 -0.61 17.77
N GLN A 177 5.24 -0.86 17.57
CA GLN A 177 4.50 -0.55 16.35
C GLN A 177 3.96 0.88 16.31
N GLY A 178 4.32 1.71 17.30
CA GLY A 178 3.93 3.11 17.40
C GLY A 178 2.52 3.34 17.92
N VAL A 179 1.85 2.30 18.45
CA VAL A 179 0.48 2.33 19.00
C VAL A 179 0.50 2.48 20.52
N ASP A 180 -0.16 3.54 21.00
CA ASP A 180 -0.29 3.84 22.42
C ASP A 180 -1.55 3.18 23.00
N GLU A 181 -1.50 2.76 24.27
CA GLU A 181 -2.63 2.07 24.93
C GLU A 181 -3.92 2.91 24.96
N THR A 182 -3.77 4.23 25.00
CA THR A 182 -4.90 5.19 24.98
C THR A 182 -5.66 5.19 23.66
N GLU A 183 -5.12 4.58 22.61
CA GLU A 183 -5.75 4.43 21.29
C GLU A 183 -6.52 3.10 21.16
N ILE A 184 -6.61 2.31 22.23
CA ILE A 184 -7.24 0.99 22.24
C ILE A 184 -8.50 1.04 23.11
N ASP A 185 -9.66 0.97 22.46
CA ASP A 185 -10.94 0.80 23.12
C ASP A 185 -11.31 -0.71 23.27
N ASP A 186 -12.53 -0.97 23.76
CA ASP A 186 -13.04 -2.34 23.95
C ASP A 186 -13.34 -3.09 22.64
N ASP A 187 -13.55 -2.36 21.55
CA ASP A 187 -13.93 -2.92 20.25
C ASP A 187 -12.75 -2.98 19.27
N THR A 188 -11.62 -2.37 19.62
CA THR A 188 -10.40 -2.35 18.81
C THR A 188 -9.89 -3.76 18.56
N THR A 189 -9.84 -4.13 17.28
CA THR A 189 -9.37 -5.46 16.85
C THR A 189 -7.88 -5.46 16.50
N VAL A 190 -7.29 -6.65 16.39
CA VAL A 190 -5.91 -6.83 15.90
C VAL A 190 -5.73 -6.25 14.50
N ASP A 191 -6.77 -6.32 13.66
CA ASP A 191 -6.73 -5.74 12.31
C ASP A 191 -6.69 -4.20 12.35
N ASP A 192 -7.46 -3.58 13.24
CA ASP A 192 -7.41 -2.11 13.43
C ASP A 192 -6.02 -1.63 13.84
N VAL A 193 -5.40 -2.32 14.79
CA VAL A 193 -4.02 -2.07 15.22
C VAL A 193 -3.04 -2.30 14.07
N GLY A 194 -3.20 -3.38 13.31
CA GLY A 194 -2.37 -3.70 12.16
C GLY A 194 -2.42 -2.59 11.09
N ARG A 195 -3.61 -2.10 10.78
CA ARG A 195 -3.82 -0.98 9.85
C ARG A 195 -3.18 0.31 10.36
N LEU A 196 -3.36 0.64 11.63
CA LEU A 196 -2.76 1.83 12.24
C LEU A 196 -1.22 1.74 12.27
N ALA A 197 -0.66 0.58 12.62
CA ALA A 197 0.78 0.34 12.61
C ALA A 197 1.37 0.46 11.20
N GLN A 198 0.70 -0.15 10.20
CA GLN A 198 1.10 -0.04 8.80
C GLN A 198 1.06 1.43 8.33
N PHE A 199 0.01 2.16 8.68
CA PHE A 199 -0.12 3.57 8.36
C PHE A 199 1.00 4.40 8.99
N ARG A 200 1.31 4.19 10.28
CA ARG A 200 2.41 4.88 10.97
C ARG A 200 3.76 4.57 10.35
N ARG A 201 4.05 3.30 10.05
CA ARG A 201 5.30 2.93 9.38
C ARG A 201 5.39 3.55 8.00
N HIS A 202 4.28 3.67 7.29
CA HIS A 202 4.20 4.35 6.01
C HIS A 202 4.47 5.86 6.17
N LEU A 203 3.82 6.52 7.14
CA LEU A 203 4.08 7.91 7.48
C LEU A 203 5.55 8.16 7.84
N GLU A 204 6.22 7.26 8.57
CA GLU A 204 7.65 7.38 8.85
C GLU A 204 8.50 7.37 7.57
N ILE A 205 8.16 6.51 6.60
CA ILE A 205 8.86 6.46 5.31
C ILE A 205 8.65 7.76 4.54
N VAL A 206 7.41 8.22 4.45
CA VAL A 206 7.05 9.48 3.79
C VAL A 206 7.73 10.67 4.48
N ASN A 207 7.76 10.68 5.82
CA ASN A 207 8.34 11.76 6.62
C ASN A 207 9.84 11.95 6.40
N ARG A 208 10.55 10.93 5.90
CA ARG A 208 11.97 11.09 5.49
C ARG A 208 12.14 12.10 4.36
N SER A 209 11.10 12.33 3.55
CA SER A 209 11.12 13.31 2.46
C SER A 209 10.62 14.70 2.85
N VAL A 210 9.70 14.81 3.82
CA VAL A 210 9.07 16.09 4.21
C VAL A 210 9.63 16.70 5.50
N GLY A 211 10.29 15.90 6.35
CA GLY A 211 11.00 16.39 7.53
C GLY A 211 10.13 17.03 8.62
N LEU A 212 8.88 16.58 8.78
CA LEU A 212 7.95 17.15 9.75
C LEU A 212 8.17 16.59 11.17
N PRO A 213 7.86 17.35 12.24
CA PRO A 213 7.94 16.86 13.62
C PRO A 213 7.02 15.67 13.86
N TRP A 214 7.58 14.53 14.26
CA TRP A 214 6.84 13.27 14.37
C TRP A 214 5.62 13.32 15.31
N PRO A 215 5.69 13.88 16.54
CA PRO A 215 4.52 13.94 17.42
C PRO A 215 3.36 14.74 16.81
N GLU A 216 3.67 15.87 16.17
CA GLU A 216 2.65 16.70 15.51
C GLU A 216 2.09 16.04 14.26
N LEU A 217 2.94 15.35 13.49
CA LEU A 217 2.51 14.63 12.31
C LEU A 217 1.47 13.56 12.66
N LYS A 218 1.73 12.74 13.69
CA LYS A 218 0.77 11.74 14.18
C LYS A 218 -0.55 12.36 14.62
N ALA A 219 -0.51 13.52 15.28
CA ALA A 219 -1.70 14.17 15.80
C ALA A 219 -2.57 14.83 14.72
N ARG A 220 -1.95 15.32 13.63
CA ARG A 220 -2.65 16.11 12.59
C ARG A 220 -3.08 15.30 11.38
N VAL A 221 -2.39 14.21 11.06
CA VAL A 221 -2.60 13.46 9.81
C VAL A 221 -3.22 12.09 10.10
N SER A 222 -4.42 11.86 9.59
CA SER A 222 -5.17 10.60 9.72
C SER A 222 -5.38 9.91 8.38
N MET A 223 -5.68 8.61 8.41
CA MET A 223 -5.86 7.77 7.21
C MET A 223 -6.98 8.27 6.31
N GLU A 224 -8.05 8.80 6.89
CA GLU A 224 -9.29 9.21 6.22
C GLU A 224 -9.13 10.53 5.45
N ARG A 225 -8.05 11.26 5.71
CA ARG A 225 -7.76 12.55 5.08
C ARG A 225 -6.83 12.44 3.87
N LEU A 226 -6.18 11.29 3.67
CA LEU A 226 -5.21 11.09 2.59
C LEU A 226 -5.87 10.33 1.42
N PRO A 227 -6.03 10.94 0.23
CA PRO A 227 -6.66 10.29 -0.92
C PRO A 227 -6.04 8.94 -1.29
N SER A 228 -4.70 8.84 -1.30
CA SER A 228 -4.02 7.59 -1.62
C SER A 228 -4.28 6.48 -0.61
N THR A 229 -4.37 6.80 0.68
CA THR A 229 -4.69 5.84 1.75
C THR A 229 -6.15 5.37 1.63
N VAL A 230 -7.08 6.30 1.44
CA VAL A 230 -8.51 5.96 1.28
C VAL A 230 -8.73 5.05 0.06
N ILE A 231 -8.14 5.37 -1.09
CA ILE A 231 -8.25 4.55 -2.30
C ILE A 231 -7.54 3.19 -2.12
N GLY A 232 -6.34 3.17 -1.55
CA GLY A 232 -5.58 1.96 -1.30
C GLY A 232 -6.33 0.98 -0.39
N ASN A 233 -6.87 1.48 0.73
CA ASN A 233 -7.65 0.69 1.69
C ASN A 233 -8.95 0.18 1.06
N ALA A 234 -9.62 0.99 0.24
CA ALA A 234 -10.82 0.57 -0.49
C ALA A 234 -10.52 -0.59 -1.45
N ILE A 235 -9.39 -0.57 -2.16
CA ILE A 235 -8.98 -1.66 -3.04
C ILE A 235 -8.71 -2.93 -2.22
N GLU A 236 -8.04 -2.80 -1.07
CA GLU A 236 -7.76 -3.91 -0.15
C GLU A 236 -9.06 -4.57 0.33
N GLN A 237 -9.99 -3.76 0.82
CA GLN A 237 -11.25 -4.20 1.42
C GLN A 237 -12.22 -4.84 0.41
N PHE A 238 -12.33 -4.29 -0.79
CA PHE A 238 -13.31 -4.73 -1.80
C PHE A 238 -12.72 -5.60 -2.90
N ARG A 239 -11.49 -6.10 -2.70
CA ARG A 239 -10.83 -6.90 -3.72
C ARG A 239 -11.59 -8.21 -3.96
N PRO A 240 -11.86 -8.58 -5.23
CA PRO A 240 -12.39 -9.89 -5.54
C PRO A 240 -11.41 -10.98 -5.10
N ASP A 241 -11.94 -12.03 -4.44
CA ASP A 241 -11.13 -13.18 -4.09
C ASP A 241 -10.77 -13.99 -5.36
N THR A 242 -9.49 -14.29 -5.52
CA THR A 242 -8.96 -14.96 -6.71
C THR A 242 -8.24 -16.25 -6.36
N LYS A 243 -8.21 -17.18 -7.32
CA LYS A 243 -7.47 -18.45 -7.17
C LYS A 243 -5.99 -18.24 -6.84
N ARG A 244 -5.39 -17.18 -7.37
CA ARG A 244 -3.97 -16.82 -7.16
C ARG A 244 -3.83 -15.36 -6.75
N TRP A 245 -2.83 -15.09 -5.91
CA TRP A 245 -2.43 -13.77 -5.42
C TRP A 245 -1.20 -13.30 -6.18
N ASN A 246 -1.41 -12.48 -7.22
CA ASN A 246 -0.34 -12.05 -8.11
C ASN A 246 0.47 -10.94 -7.47
N GLY A 247 1.81 -10.97 -7.57
CA GLY A 247 2.65 -9.91 -6.98
C GLY A 247 2.47 -8.52 -7.62
N SER A 248 1.95 -8.45 -8.85
CA SER A 248 1.63 -7.16 -9.52
C SER A 248 0.55 -6.39 -8.78
N ASP A 249 -0.26 -7.10 -7.98
CA ASP A 249 -1.38 -6.56 -7.22
C ASP A 249 -0.99 -5.41 -6.29
N LEU A 250 0.27 -5.40 -5.82
CA LEU A 250 0.82 -4.33 -5.00
C LEU A 250 1.06 -3.05 -5.83
N ASN A 251 1.62 -3.20 -7.02
CA ASN A 251 1.90 -2.07 -7.92
C ASN A 251 0.60 -1.48 -8.47
N ASP A 252 -0.35 -2.34 -8.85
CA ASP A 252 -1.66 -1.92 -9.36
C ASP A 252 -2.42 -1.08 -8.32
N ARG A 253 -2.33 -1.47 -7.03
CA ARG A 253 -2.90 -0.71 -5.92
C ARG A 253 -2.30 0.69 -5.82
N TYR A 254 -0.97 0.81 -5.90
CA TYR A 254 -0.32 2.13 -5.87
C TYR A 254 -0.66 2.99 -7.09
N LEU A 255 -0.68 2.40 -8.29
CA LEU A 255 -1.05 3.12 -9.51
C LEU A 255 -2.49 3.63 -9.46
N ALA A 256 -3.41 2.84 -8.91
CA ALA A 256 -4.82 3.22 -8.80
C ALA A 256 -5.05 4.44 -7.91
N THR A 257 -4.14 4.77 -6.98
CA THR A 257 -4.24 6.00 -6.17
C THR A 257 -4.19 7.28 -7.00
N LEU A 258 -3.61 7.22 -8.22
CA LEU A 258 -3.62 8.33 -9.17
C LEU A 258 -5.02 8.66 -9.71
N ALA A 259 -6.03 7.81 -9.47
CA ALA A 259 -7.42 8.09 -9.82
C ALA A 259 -8.01 9.30 -9.08
N ALA A 260 -7.36 9.78 -8.02
CA ALA A 260 -7.70 11.08 -7.43
C ALA A 260 -7.27 12.28 -8.28
N TYR A 261 -6.25 12.11 -9.13
CA TYR A 261 -5.50 13.20 -9.76
C TYR A 261 -5.58 13.20 -11.29
N ALA A 262 -5.94 12.07 -11.91
CA ALA A 262 -6.08 11.92 -13.35
C ALA A 262 -7.55 11.87 -13.77
N ASP A 263 -7.92 12.56 -14.86
CA ASP A 263 -9.30 12.58 -15.36
C ASP A 263 -9.82 11.17 -15.69
N ILE A 264 -8.94 10.32 -16.23
CA ILE A 264 -9.21 8.90 -16.50
C ILE A 264 -8.01 8.08 -16.02
N THR A 265 -8.27 7.04 -15.23
CA THR A 265 -7.25 6.07 -14.81
C THR A 265 -7.58 4.69 -15.35
N PHE A 266 -6.68 4.15 -16.16
CA PHE A 266 -6.80 2.79 -16.69
C PHE A 266 -6.21 1.79 -15.71
N VAL A 267 -7.01 0.80 -15.31
CA VAL A 267 -6.59 -0.24 -14.36
C VAL A 267 -6.94 -1.64 -14.88
N ASP A 268 -6.38 -2.66 -14.25
CA ASP A 268 -6.72 -4.04 -14.55
C ASP A 268 -8.17 -4.38 -14.15
N LYS A 269 -8.67 -5.53 -14.63
CA LYS A 269 -10.05 -5.98 -14.34
C LYS A 269 -10.36 -6.02 -12.84
N ARG A 270 -9.43 -6.50 -12.03
CA ARG A 270 -9.65 -6.80 -10.60
C ARG A 270 -9.72 -5.53 -9.78
N THR A 271 -8.83 -4.58 -10.09
CA THR A 271 -8.76 -3.26 -9.48
C THR A 271 -9.98 -2.43 -9.87
N HIS A 272 -10.43 -2.52 -11.12
CA HIS A 272 -11.67 -1.88 -11.57
C HIS A 272 -12.89 -2.41 -10.78
N GLU A 273 -13.03 -3.73 -10.66
CA GLU A 273 -14.12 -4.36 -9.90
C GLU A 273 -14.10 -3.95 -8.42
N ALA A 274 -12.93 -3.94 -7.78
CA ALA A 274 -12.76 -3.51 -6.39
C ALA A 274 -13.21 -2.06 -6.20
N LEU A 275 -12.72 -1.15 -7.04
CA LEU A 275 -13.07 0.27 -6.96
C LEU A 275 -14.54 0.53 -7.30
N THR A 276 -15.12 -0.22 -8.23
CA THR A 276 -16.55 -0.14 -8.54
C THR A 276 -17.41 -0.54 -7.34
N GLN A 277 -17.05 -1.63 -6.65
CA GLN A 277 -17.75 -2.06 -5.45
C GLN A 277 -17.56 -1.06 -4.31
N ALA A 278 -16.33 -0.59 -4.11
CA ALA A 278 -16.00 0.37 -3.08
C ALA A 278 -16.76 1.69 -3.28
N HIS A 279 -16.80 2.22 -4.51
CA HIS A 279 -17.49 3.48 -4.82
C HIS A 279 -18.99 3.43 -4.49
N ARG A 280 -19.63 2.25 -4.62
CA ARG A 280 -21.05 2.07 -4.24
C ARG A 280 -21.28 2.01 -2.74
N LYS A 281 -20.27 1.58 -1.96
CA LYS A 281 -20.39 1.30 -0.52
C LYS A 281 -19.74 2.35 0.37
N LEU A 282 -18.78 3.11 -0.15
CA LEU A 282 -18.00 4.11 0.57
C LEU A 282 -18.28 5.51 0.00
N PRO A 283 -19.13 6.32 0.67
CA PRO A 283 -19.44 7.69 0.23
C PRO A 283 -18.20 8.58 0.10
N ALA A 284 -17.16 8.34 0.91
CA ALA A 284 -15.91 9.10 0.89
C ALA A 284 -15.14 9.00 -0.43
N LEU A 285 -15.38 7.96 -1.25
CA LEU A 285 -14.74 7.82 -2.56
C LEU A 285 -15.38 8.69 -3.63
N ALA A 286 -16.68 8.96 -3.53
CA ALA A 286 -17.41 9.69 -4.57
C ALA A 286 -16.78 11.03 -4.98
N PRO A 287 -16.33 11.89 -4.05
CA PRO A 287 -15.79 13.19 -4.42
C PRO A 287 -14.33 13.17 -4.88
N ILE A 288 -13.58 12.08 -4.64
CA ILE A 288 -12.16 11.98 -5.01
C ILE A 288 -11.89 11.05 -6.18
N LEU A 289 -12.68 10.00 -6.35
CA LEU A 289 -12.46 8.99 -7.39
C LEU A 289 -12.96 9.53 -8.74
N ARG A 290 -12.03 9.88 -9.63
CA ARG A 290 -12.36 10.28 -11.01
C ARG A 290 -12.69 9.04 -11.86
N ARG A 291 -12.81 9.21 -13.19
CA ARG A 291 -13.20 8.12 -14.09
C ARG A 291 -12.16 7.01 -14.06
N ILE A 292 -12.60 5.78 -13.90
CA ILE A 292 -11.76 4.59 -13.96
C ILE A 292 -12.25 3.73 -15.11
N GLU A 293 -11.30 3.23 -15.89
CA GLU A 293 -11.58 2.38 -17.05
C GLU A 293 -10.78 1.09 -16.97
N LYS A 294 -11.34 0.01 -17.51
CA LYS A 294 -10.64 -1.25 -17.61
C LYS A 294 -9.84 -1.31 -18.90
N THR A 295 -8.57 -1.67 -18.82
CA THR A 295 -7.80 -2.07 -20.00
C THR A 295 -7.07 -3.40 -19.80
N GLY A 296 -6.96 -4.17 -20.87
CA GLY A 296 -6.16 -5.40 -20.92
C GLY A 296 -4.75 -5.20 -21.47
N ASP A 297 -4.51 -4.10 -22.19
CA ASP A 297 -3.22 -3.79 -22.82
C ASP A 297 -3.06 -2.26 -23.04
N TYR A 298 -1.81 -1.80 -23.04
CA TYR A 298 -1.43 -0.43 -23.35
C TYR A 298 -1.84 0.01 -24.76
N THR A 299 -1.89 -0.91 -25.72
CA THR A 299 -2.34 -0.60 -27.10
C THR A 299 -3.82 -0.25 -27.18
N ALA A 300 -4.64 -0.76 -26.26
CA ALA A 300 -6.07 -0.42 -26.20
C ALA A 300 -6.31 0.99 -25.62
N ILE A 301 -5.37 1.51 -24.82
CA ILE A 301 -5.47 2.83 -24.20
C ILE A 301 -5.52 3.92 -25.28
N THR A 302 -4.70 3.81 -26.34
CA THR A 302 -4.72 4.79 -27.43
C THR A 302 -6.05 4.81 -28.16
N GLY A 303 -6.60 3.65 -28.51
CA GLY A 303 -7.93 3.57 -29.13
C GLY A 303 -9.03 4.19 -28.26
N GLN A 304 -8.97 3.94 -26.95
CA GLN A 304 -9.92 4.51 -25.98
C GLN A 304 -9.75 6.02 -25.78
N LEU A 305 -8.52 6.54 -25.79
CA LEU A 305 -8.27 7.98 -25.71
C LEU A 305 -8.76 8.71 -26.97
N HIS A 306 -8.49 8.17 -28.17
CA HIS A 306 -8.97 8.78 -29.43
C HIS A 306 -10.50 8.69 -29.58
N GLY A 307 -11.12 7.60 -29.11
CA GLY A 307 -12.58 7.45 -29.14
C GLY A 307 -13.32 8.37 -28.15
N ASN A 308 -12.70 8.74 -27.02
CA ASN A 308 -13.30 9.62 -26.01
C ASN A 308 -13.00 11.12 -26.21
N LEU A 309 -12.06 11.48 -27.11
CA LEU A 309 -11.74 12.87 -27.48
C LEU A 309 -12.50 13.37 -28.71
N SER A 310 -13.39 12.54 -29.28
CA SER A 310 -14.33 13.01 -30.31
C SER A 310 -15.48 13.76 -29.60
N PRO A 311 -15.70 15.04 -29.89
CA PRO A 311 -16.81 15.77 -29.29
C PRO A 311 -18.13 15.19 -29.78
N ASN A 312 -19.05 14.95 -28.85
CA ASN A 312 -20.48 15.07 -29.18
C ASN A 312 -20.82 16.56 -29.29
#